data_AF-A0A357NH09-F1
#
_entry.id   AF-A0A357NH09-F1
#
_cell.length_a   1.000
_cell.length_b   1.000
_cell.length_c   1.000
_cell.angle_alpha   90.00
_cell.angle_beta   90.00
_cell.angle_gamma   90.00
#
_symmetry.space_group_name_H-M   'P 1'
#
loop_
_entity.id
_entity.type
_entity.pdbx_description
1 polymer ?
#
loop_
_entity_poly.entity_id
_entity_poly.type
_entity_poly.pdbx_seq_one_letter_code
_entity_poly.pdbx_strand_id
1 'polypeptide(L)'
;MKYIPHQYQEYATQRILDTPYIALLLEMGLGKTVSTLTAIDLLLHDYFDSGKVLVIAPLRVADDTWAREVEKWDHLRHLRISKVLGSADQRRRALRANADIYVINRELVEWLVGELGTSWDFDTVVIDELSSFKNHQSKRFRALRRVRPFIKRVIGLTGTPAPNGLIDLWPQIYLLDQGERLGKTITAYRDRYFVPGERSGHVVYNWKQKKESEDRIYEAIEDLAVSMKSSDWLDLPERFDRSIPIKLNDNARALYKQLERDLLLPYQDADVVASTAAVLSNKLLQMASGAVYDEEKGVKLIHDAKLDALE
;
A
#
# COMPACT_ATOMS: atom_id res chain seq x y z
N MET A 1 5.37 19.57 -19.59
CA MET A 1 6.82 19.36 -19.40
C MET A 1 7.24 18.30 -20.41
N LYS A 2 8.38 18.48 -21.08
CA LYS A 2 8.90 17.46 -22.00
C LYS A 2 9.38 16.27 -21.20
N TYR A 3 8.87 15.08 -21.51
CA TYR A 3 9.34 13.86 -20.87
C TYR A 3 10.66 13.41 -21.47
N ILE A 4 11.68 13.25 -20.62
CA ILE A 4 12.97 12.65 -20.96
C ILE A 4 13.20 11.61 -19.86
N PRO A 5 12.92 10.33 -20.12
CA PRO A 5 13.02 9.30 -19.10
C PRO A 5 14.49 9.07 -18.70
N HIS A 6 14.71 8.79 -17.43
CA HIS A 6 15.96 8.16 -17.00
C HIS A 6 16.00 6.70 -17.43
N GLN A 7 17.19 6.10 -17.55
CA GLN A 7 17.36 4.71 -17.98
C GLN A 7 16.54 3.71 -17.16
N TYR A 8 16.44 3.91 -15.85
CA TYR A 8 15.63 3.04 -14.98
C TYR A 8 14.12 3.18 -15.23
N GLN A 9 13.66 4.35 -15.70
CA GLN A 9 12.27 4.59 -16.07
C GLN A 9 11.93 3.89 -17.38
N GLU A 10 12.83 3.95 -18.37
CA GLU A 10 12.71 3.20 -19.62
C GLU A 10 12.66 1.70 -19.36
N TYR A 11 13.57 1.20 -18.51
CA TYR A 11 13.57 -0.21 -18.10
C TYR A 11 12.24 -0.59 -17.43
N ALA A 12 11.75 0.19 -16.46
CA ALA A 12 10.48 -0.08 -15.79
C ALA A 12 9.29 -0.10 -16.78
N THR A 13 9.25 0.86 -17.70
CA THR A 13 8.23 0.91 -18.78
C THR A 13 8.32 -0.34 -19.66
N GLN A 14 9.51 -0.72 -20.12
CA GLN A 14 9.69 -1.90 -20.98
C GLN A 14 9.29 -3.19 -20.25
N ARG A 15 9.67 -3.33 -18.98
CA ARG A 15 9.27 -4.49 -18.17
C ARG A 15 7.76 -4.57 -18.00
N ILE A 16 7.07 -3.44 -17.86
CA ILE A 16 5.59 -3.43 -17.90
C ILE A 16 5.12 -3.95 -19.25
N LEU A 17 5.61 -3.45 -20.38
CA LEU A 17 5.16 -3.90 -21.71
C LEU A 17 5.32 -5.41 -21.88
N ASP A 18 6.50 -5.94 -21.56
CA ASP A 18 6.90 -7.33 -21.78
C ASP A 18 6.20 -8.33 -20.85
N THR A 19 5.78 -7.89 -19.66
CA THR A 19 5.28 -8.79 -18.62
C THR A 19 3.87 -8.38 -18.17
N PRO A 20 2.83 -9.15 -18.58
CA PRO A 20 1.44 -8.85 -18.23
C PRO A 20 1.17 -8.79 -16.72
N TYR A 21 1.96 -9.46 -15.90
CA TYR A 21 1.81 -9.50 -14.46
C TYR A 21 3.11 -9.06 -13.80
N ILE A 22 3.18 -7.83 -13.32
CA ILE A 22 4.43 -7.25 -12.85
C ILE A 22 4.28 -6.51 -11.53
N ALA A 23 5.28 -6.62 -10.65
CA ALA A 23 5.46 -5.80 -9.47
C ALA A 23 6.64 -4.84 -9.68
N LEU A 24 6.38 -3.54 -9.71
CA LEU A 24 7.41 -2.51 -9.61
C LEU A 24 7.64 -2.16 -8.14
N LEU A 25 8.66 -2.80 -7.56
CA LEU A 25 9.15 -2.65 -6.20
C LEU A 25 10.18 -1.52 -6.10
N LEU A 26 9.80 -0.34 -6.59
CA LEU A 26 10.67 0.83 -6.68
C LEU A 26 10.46 1.74 -5.48
N GLU A 27 11.50 2.36 -4.95
CA GLU A 27 11.39 3.36 -3.88
C GLU A 27 10.54 4.58 -4.30
N MET A 28 10.13 5.38 -3.31
CA MET A 28 9.43 6.64 -3.58
C MET A 28 10.37 7.61 -4.31
N GLY A 29 9.85 8.35 -5.29
CA GLY A 29 10.64 9.31 -6.08
C GLY A 29 11.22 8.76 -7.39
N LEU A 30 11.24 7.43 -7.59
CA LEU A 30 11.71 6.80 -8.85
C LEU A 30 10.69 6.87 -10.02
N GLY A 31 9.73 7.79 -9.98
CA GLY A 31 8.83 8.00 -11.12
C GLY A 31 7.95 6.81 -11.50
N LYS A 32 7.58 5.93 -10.56
CA LYS A 32 6.67 4.79 -10.79
C LYS A 32 5.44 5.17 -11.63
N THR A 33 4.78 6.28 -11.26
CA THR A 33 3.55 6.74 -11.90
C THR A 33 3.78 7.13 -13.36
N VAL A 34 4.83 7.91 -13.68
CA VAL A 34 5.09 8.31 -15.08
C VAL A 34 5.50 7.10 -15.92
N SER A 35 6.39 6.23 -15.44
CA SER A 35 6.77 5.00 -16.18
C SER A 35 5.57 4.10 -16.45
N THR A 36 4.63 4.01 -15.50
CA THR A 36 3.40 3.22 -15.64
C THR A 36 2.43 3.86 -16.62
N LEU A 37 2.24 5.18 -16.55
CA LEU A 37 1.40 5.91 -17.48
C LEU A 37 1.94 5.83 -18.92
N THR A 38 3.25 5.98 -19.11
CA THR A 38 3.89 5.81 -20.42
C THR A 38 3.68 4.39 -20.96
N ALA A 39 3.78 3.35 -20.12
CA ALA A 39 3.50 1.98 -20.56
C ALA A 39 2.01 1.79 -20.93
N ILE A 40 1.10 2.35 -20.14
CA ILE A 40 -0.35 2.33 -20.42
C ILE A 40 -0.67 3.01 -21.74
N ASP A 41 -0.05 4.17 -21.99
CA ASP A 41 -0.21 4.96 -23.20
C ASP A 41 0.09 4.13 -24.46
N LEU A 42 1.27 3.50 -24.47
CA LEU A 42 1.70 2.61 -25.54
C LEU A 42 0.76 1.40 -25.68
N LEU A 43 0.33 0.79 -24.56
CA LEU A 43 -0.58 -0.37 -24.58
C LEU A 43 -1.96 -0.03 -25.16
N LEU A 44 -2.46 1.18 -24.91
CA LEU A 44 -3.76 1.66 -25.40
C LEU A 44 -3.69 2.09 -26.87
N HIS A 45 -2.63 2.80 -27.26
CA HIS A 45 -2.60 3.56 -28.51
C HIS A 45 -1.66 3.03 -29.59
N ASP A 46 -0.64 2.23 -29.22
CA ASP A 46 0.31 1.67 -30.17
C ASP A 46 0.18 0.15 -30.30
N TYR A 47 0.16 -0.58 -29.17
CA TYR A 47 0.06 -2.04 -29.15
C TYR A 47 -1.38 -2.55 -29.20
N PHE A 48 -2.36 -1.73 -28.79
CA PHE A 48 -3.76 -2.11 -28.67
C PHE A 48 -3.99 -3.39 -27.83
N ASP A 49 -3.14 -3.61 -26.81
CA ASP A 49 -3.17 -4.74 -25.87
C ASP A 49 -3.86 -4.36 -24.54
N SER A 50 -4.47 -3.18 -24.47
CA SER A 50 -5.31 -2.75 -23.35
C SER A 50 -6.51 -1.95 -23.85
N GLY A 51 -7.64 -2.08 -23.15
CA GLY A 51 -8.89 -1.40 -23.45
C GLY A 51 -9.27 -0.39 -22.37
N LYS A 52 -9.60 -0.86 -21.16
CA LYS A 52 -9.97 0.00 -20.03
C LYS A 52 -9.05 -0.27 -18.86
N VAL A 53 -8.38 0.78 -18.40
CA VAL A 53 -7.45 0.69 -17.29
C VAL A 53 -8.12 1.11 -15.99
N LEU A 54 -8.02 0.28 -14.96
CA LEU A 54 -8.39 0.63 -13.59
C LEU A 54 -7.14 0.87 -12.74
N VAL A 55 -7.04 2.03 -12.12
CA VAL A 55 -6.04 2.36 -11.11
C VAL A 55 -6.68 2.33 -9.73
N ILE A 56 -6.22 1.43 -8.88
CA ILE A 56 -6.60 1.33 -7.48
C ILE A 56 -5.51 1.99 -6.64
N ALA A 57 -5.81 3.09 -5.94
CA ALA A 57 -4.80 3.85 -5.21
C ALA A 57 -5.28 4.32 -3.82
N PRO A 58 -4.39 4.77 -2.92
CA PRO A 58 -4.78 5.50 -1.71
C PRO A 58 -5.59 6.77 -2.06
N LEU A 59 -6.49 7.20 -1.17
CA LEU A 59 -7.46 8.28 -1.47
C LEU A 59 -6.81 9.55 -2.08
N ARG A 60 -5.74 10.08 -1.47
CA ARG A 60 -5.07 11.30 -1.96
C ARG A 60 -4.43 11.11 -3.34
N VAL A 61 -3.88 9.92 -3.57
CA VAL A 61 -3.23 9.57 -4.84
C VAL A 61 -4.26 9.38 -5.94
N ALA A 62 -5.40 8.74 -5.60
CA ALA A 62 -6.53 8.58 -6.49
C ALA A 62 -7.19 9.92 -6.86
N ASP A 63 -7.25 10.86 -5.92
CA ASP A 63 -7.91 12.14 -6.09
C ASP A 63 -7.10 13.11 -6.96
N ASP A 64 -5.77 13.09 -6.89
CA ASP A 64 -4.96 14.17 -7.48
C ASP A 64 -3.71 13.68 -8.24
N THR A 65 -2.91 12.79 -7.66
CA THR A 65 -1.59 12.42 -8.21
C THR A 65 -1.63 11.93 -9.66
N TRP A 66 -2.51 10.99 -9.98
CA TRP A 66 -2.58 10.40 -11.33
C TRP A 66 -3.03 11.41 -12.39
N ALA A 67 -4.03 12.24 -12.08
CA ALA A 67 -4.51 13.29 -12.98
C ALA A 67 -3.43 14.35 -13.23
N ARG A 68 -2.74 14.78 -12.16
CA ARG A 68 -1.66 15.75 -12.23
C ARG A 68 -0.49 15.25 -13.09
N GLU A 69 -0.09 13.98 -12.96
CA GLU A 69 0.99 13.42 -13.77
C GLU A 69 0.61 13.36 -15.26
N VAL A 70 -0.63 13.02 -15.60
CA VAL A 70 -1.13 13.06 -16.99
C VAL A 70 -1.09 14.48 -17.57
N GLU A 71 -1.49 15.50 -16.81
CA GLU A 71 -1.44 16.90 -17.28
C GLU A 71 -0.01 17.44 -17.40
N LYS A 72 0.87 16.98 -16.51
CA LYS A 72 2.26 17.43 -16.41
C LYS A 72 3.09 17.04 -17.62
N TRP A 73 3.00 15.80 -18.09
CA TRP A 73 3.84 15.27 -19.16
C TRP A 73 3.18 15.42 -20.53
N ASP A 74 3.88 16.05 -21.47
CA ASP A 74 3.38 16.39 -22.79
C ASP A 74 2.78 15.21 -23.58
N HIS A 75 3.48 14.09 -23.62
CA HIS A 75 3.03 12.89 -24.33
C HIS A 75 1.75 12.28 -23.73
N LEU A 76 1.49 12.44 -22.43
CA LEU A 76 0.36 11.81 -21.74
C LEU A 76 -0.93 12.62 -21.77
N ARG A 77 -0.88 13.91 -22.14
CA ARG A 77 -2.01 14.85 -22.02
C ARG A 77 -3.28 14.45 -22.76
N HIS A 78 -3.18 13.52 -23.70
CA HIS A 78 -4.31 13.03 -24.47
C HIS A 78 -5.10 11.92 -23.73
N LEU A 79 -4.52 11.31 -22.69
CA LEU A 79 -5.18 10.30 -21.87
C LEU A 79 -6.31 10.91 -21.04
N ARG A 80 -7.48 10.28 -21.08
CA ARG A 80 -8.66 10.73 -20.34
C ARG A 80 -8.79 9.96 -19.04
N ILE A 81 -8.78 10.69 -17.92
CA ILE A 81 -8.95 10.13 -16.57
C ILE A 81 -10.37 10.36 -16.06
N SER A 82 -11.01 9.28 -15.57
CA SER A 82 -12.25 9.33 -14.80
C SER A 82 -12.01 8.99 -13.33
N LYS A 83 -12.28 9.94 -12.43
CA LYS A 83 -12.14 9.74 -10.98
C LYS A 83 -13.42 9.10 -10.43
N VAL A 84 -13.34 7.83 -10.04
CA VAL A 84 -14.45 7.06 -9.45
C VAL A 84 -14.49 7.32 -7.94
N LEU A 85 -14.76 8.58 -7.58
CA LEU A 85 -14.78 9.07 -6.19
C LEU A 85 -16.13 9.74 -5.86
N GLY A 86 -16.31 10.10 -4.59
CA GLY A 86 -17.52 10.76 -4.11
C GLY A 86 -18.69 9.80 -3.79
N SER A 87 -19.91 10.30 -3.94
CA SER A 87 -21.14 9.55 -3.65
C SER A 87 -21.33 8.34 -4.58
N ALA A 88 -22.23 7.41 -4.23
CA ALA A 88 -22.52 6.26 -5.09
C ALA A 88 -22.93 6.67 -6.51
N ASP A 89 -23.75 7.71 -6.65
CA ASP A 89 -24.22 8.16 -7.96
C ASP A 89 -23.12 8.86 -8.77
N GLN A 90 -22.25 9.63 -8.11
CA GLN A 90 -21.06 10.21 -8.76
C GLN A 90 -20.15 9.09 -9.31
N ARG A 91 -19.90 8.05 -8.50
CA ARG A 91 -19.07 6.91 -8.90
C ARG A 91 -19.68 6.14 -10.07
N ARG A 92 -20.99 5.88 -10.06
CA ARG A 92 -21.68 5.23 -11.19
C ARG A 92 -21.59 6.03 -12.48
N ARG A 93 -21.75 7.36 -12.40
CA ARG A 93 -21.56 8.24 -13.56
C ARG A 93 -20.11 8.20 -14.05
N ALA A 94 -19.14 8.23 -13.15
CA ALA A 94 -17.73 8.14 -13.49
C ALA A 94 -17.38 6.83 -14.21
N LEU A 95 -17.95 5.69 -13.79
CA LEU A 95 -17.77 4.39 -14.47
C LEU A 95 -18.35 4.34 -15.90
N ARG A 96 -19.37 5.15 -16.17
CA ARG A 96 -20.00 5.26 -17.50
C ARG A 96 -19.34 6.31 -18.41
N ALA A 97 -18.46 7.14 -17.87
CA ALA A 97 -17.73 8.13 -18.66
C ALA A 97 -16.86 7.43 -19.71
N ASN A 98 -16.69 8.04 -20.89
CA ASN A 98 -15.75 7.58 -21.89
C ASN A 98 -14.34 8.06 -21.49
N ALA A 99 -13.60 7.21 -20.79
CA ALA A 99 -12.27 7.47 -20.29
C ALA A 99 -11.36 6.27 -20.55
N ASP A 100 -10.06 6.53 -20.64
CA ASP A 100 -9.04 5.51 -20.87
C ASP A 100 -8.61 4.88 -19.54
N ILE A 101 -8.52 5.73 -18.50
CA ILE A 101 -8.07 5.36 -17.15
C ILE A 101 -9.13 5.75 -16.12
N TYR A 102 -9.51 4.80 -15.27
CA TYR A 102 -10.46 4.99 -14.17
C TYR A 102 -9.71 4.86 -12.86
N VAL A 103 -9.77 5.90 -12.02
CA VAL A 103 -9.01 5.93 -10.76
C VAL A 103 -9.96 5.82 -9.58
N ILE A 104 -9.71 4.85 -8.70
CA ILE A 104 -10.56 4.54 -7.55
C ILE A 104 -9.74 4.43 -6.27
N ASN A 105 -10.33 4.85 -5.14
CA ASN A 105 -9.75 4.58 -3.83
C ASN A 105 -9.81 3.07 -3.52
N ARG A 106 -8.71 2.50 -3.03
CA ARG A 106 -8.61 1.09 -2.58
C ARG A 106 -9.73 0.66 -1.63
N GLU A 107 -10.25 1.55 -0.77
CA GLU A 107 -11.35 1.22 0.15
C GLU A 107 -12.69 0.94 -0.58
N LEU A 108 -12.82 1.35 -1.84
CA LEU A 108 -14.03 1.19 -2.65
C LEU A 108 -14.01 -0.05 -3.56
N VAL A 109 -12.95 -0.86 -3.50
CA VAL A 109 -12.80 -2.06 -4.35
C VAL A 109 -13.94 -3.06 -4.13
N GLU A 110 -14.37 -3.25 -2.88
CA GLU A 110 -15.51 -4.13 -2.58
C GLU A 110 -16.80 -3.64 -3.24
N TRP A 111 -17.05 -2.33 -3.16
CA TRP A 111 -18.21 -1.71 -3.81
C TRP A 111 -18.12 -1.84 -5.33
N LEU A 112 -16.96 -1.55 -5.93
CA LEU A 112 -16.76 -1.62 -7.39
C LEU A 112 -17.02 -3.03 -7.92
N VAL A 113 -16.44 -4.04 -7.28
CA VAL A 113 -16.65 -5.44 -7.65
C VAL A 113 -18.11 -5.85 -7.46
N GLY A 114 -18.78 -5.35 -6.42
CA GLY A 114 -20.22 -5.59 -6.23
C GLY A 114 -21.10 -4.91 -7.29
N GLU A 115 -20.72 -3.73 -7.74
CA GLU A 115 -21.46 -2.95 -8.74
C GLU A 115 -21.29 -3.52 -10.16
N LEU A 116 -20.07 -3.96 -10.53
CA LEU A 116 -19.79 -4.49 -11.86
C LEU A 116 -20.06 -5.99 -11.97
N GLY A 117 -19.71 -6.78 -10.95
CA GLY A 117 -19.90 -8.24 -10.95
C GLY A 117 -19.32 -8.90 -12.21
N THR A 118 -20.19 -9.58 -12.98
CA THR A 118 -19.84 -10.24 -14.25
C THR A 118 -19.67 -9.28 -15.42
N SER A 119 -20.07 -8.01 -15.26
CA SER A 119 -19.90 -6.94 -16.25
C SER A 119 -18.53 -6.26 -16.12
N TRP A 120 -17.58 -6.89 -15.42
CA TRP A 120 -16.22 -6.38 -15.28
C TRP A 120 -15.56 -6.26 -16.66
N ASP A 121 -15.14 -5.04 -17.01
CA ASP A 121 -14.60 -4.69 -18.32
C ASP A 121 -13.21 -4.03 -18.26
N PHE A 122 -12.57 -4.03 -17.09
CA PHE A 122 -11.18 -3.58 -16.94
C PHE A 122 -10.21 -4.73 -17.21
N ASP A 123 -9.54 -4.69 -18.36
CA ASP A 123 -8.55 -5.69 -18.75
C ASP A 123 -7.17 -5.44 -18.15
N THR A 124 -6.84 -4.17 -17.86
CA THR A 124 -5.61 -3.78 -17.16
C THR A 124 -5.93 -3.16 -15.81
N VAL A 125 -5.31 -3.69 -14.74
CA VAL A 125 -5.46 -3.15 -13.37
C VAL A 125 -4.11 -2.76 -12.81
N VAL A 126 -3.98 -1.49 -12.44
CA VAL A 126 -2.85 -0.97 -11.66
C VAL A 126 -3.25 -0.95 -10.19
N ILE A 127 -2.42 -1.51 -9.32
CA ILE A 127 -2.59 -1.46 -7.87
C ILE A 127 -1.46 -0.60 -7.31
N ASP A 128 -1.77 0.67 -7.08
CA ASP A 128 -0.87 1.60 -6.41
C ASP A 128 -0.90 1.38 -4.90
N GLU A 129 0.29 1.33 -4.31
CA GLU A 129 0.53 0.79 -2.97
C GLU A 129 0.03 -0.66 -2.81
N LEU A 130 0.57 -1.58 -3.62
CA LEU A 130 0.25 -3.01 -3.60
C LEU A 130 0.35 -3.64 -2.21
N SER A 131 1.28 -3.17 -1.37
CA SER A 131 1.46 -3.63 0.02
C SER A 131 0.18 -3.49 0.87
N SER A 132 -0.75 -2.61 0.46
CA SER A 132 -2.06 -2.45 1.10
C SER A 132 -2.99 -3.66 0.96
N PHE A 133 -2.66 -4.61 0.09
CA PHE A 133 -3.38 -5.88 -0.09
C PHE A 133 -2.73 -7.08 0.64
N LYS A 134 -1.76 -6.84 1.52
CA LYS A 134 -1.04 -7.87 2.30
C LYS A 134 -1.90 -8.76 3.21
N ASN A 135 -3.17 -8.41 3.45
CA ASN A 135 -4.06 -9.24 4.25
C ASN A 135 -5.05 -9.99 3.36
N HIS A 136 -4.83 -11.30 3.19
CA HIS A 136 -5.71 -12.20 2.42
C HIS A 136 -7.14 -12.29 2.97
N GLN A 137 -7.36 -11.94 4.23
CA GLN A 137 -8.68 -11.92 4.86
C GLN A 137 -9.40 -10.59 4.67
N SER A 138 -8.75 -9.56 4.13
CA SER A 138 -9.40 -8.26 3.92
C SER A 138 -10.52 -8.38 2.88
N LYS A 139 -11.59 -7.60 3.07
CA LYS A 139 -12.70 -7.53 2.10
C LYS A 139 -12.22 -7.10 0.71
N ARG A 140 -11.26 -6.17 0.67
CA ARG A 140 -10.61 -5.67 -0.55
C ARG A 140 -9.90 -6.77 -1.32
N PHE A 141 -9.04 -7.55 -0.66
CA PHE A 141 -8.35 -8.68 -1.29
C PHE A 141 -9.35 -9.71 -1.83
N ARG A 142 -10.32 -10.14 -1.02
CA ARG A 142 -11.32 -11.12 -1.43
C ARG A 142 -12.16 -10.61 -2.61
N ALA A 143 -12.51 -9.33 -2.61
CA ALA A 143 -13.25 -8.72 -3.70
C ALA A 143 -12.46 -8.75 -5.01
N LEU A 144 -11.22 -8.24 -5.00
CA LEU A 144 -10.38 -8.20 -6.19
C LEU A 144 -10.02 -9.61 -6.69
N ARG A 145 -9.78 -10.55 -5.78
CA ARG A 145 -9.56 -11.97 -6.10
C ARG A 145 -10.71 -12.59 -6.90
N ARG A 146 -11.97 -12.18 -6.68
CA ARG A 146 -13.13 -12.71 -7.43
C ARG A 146 -13.12 -12.31 -8.89
N VAL A 147 -12.68 -11.09 -9.20
CA VAL A 147 -12.65 -10.55 -10.57
C VAL A 147 -11.30 -10.76 -11.25
N ARG A 148 -10.29 -11.21 -10.52
CA ARG A 148 -8.94 -11.47 -11.04
C ARG A 148 -8.91 -12.30 -12.33
N PRO A 149 -9.73 -13.35 -12.53
CA PRO A 149 -9.76 -14.10 -13.78
C PRO A 149 -10.17 -13.29 -15.02
N PHE A 150 -10.86 -12.15 -14.85
CA PHE A 150 -11.27 -11.26 -15.95
C PHE A 150 -10.18 -10.23 -16.33
N ILE A 151 -9.11 -10.14 -15.54
CA ILE A 151 -8.04 -9.16 -15.72
C ILE A 151 -6.90 -9.80 -16.50
N LYS A 152 -6.55 -9.24 -17.65
CA LYS A 152 -5.45 -9.71 -18.51
C LYS A 152 -4.09 -9.24 -18.03
N ARG A 153 -4.02 -8.03 -17.47
CA ARG A 153 -2.77 -7.39 -17.06
C ARG A 153 -2.89 -6.77 -15.67
N VAL A 154 -1.92 -7.05 -14.80
CA VAL A 154 -1.87 -6.49 -13.45
C VAL A 154 -0.51 -5.87 -13.19
N ILE A 155 -0.52 -4.59 -12.82
CA ILE A 155 0.68 -3.81 -12.52
C ILE A 155 0.62 -3.41 -11.05
N GLY A 156 1.45 -4.03 -10.22
CA GLY A 156 1.56 -3.70 -8.81
C GLY A 156 2.66 -2.68 -8.57
N LEU A 157 2.37 -1.60 -7.85
CA LEU A 157 3.33 -0.55 -7.52
C LEU A 157 3.49 -0.47 -6.01
N THR A 158 4.71 -0.58 -5.48
CA THR A 158 4.98 -0.32 -4.05
C THR A 158 6.46 -0.06 -3.83
N GLY A 159 6.81 0.74 -2.82
CA GLY A 159 8.20 0.85 -2.36
C GLY A 159 8.54 -0.13 -1.26
N THR A 160 7.55 -0.75 -0.62
CA THR A 160 7.72 -1.57 0.58
C THR A 160 6.79 -2.78 0.53
N PRO A 161 7.11 -3.82 -0.25
CA PRO A 161 6.22 -4.96 -0.47
C PRO A 161 6.00 -5.80 0.79
N ALA A 162 6.98 -5.90 1.69
CA ALA A 162 6.95 -6.86 2.80
C ALA A 162 7.21 -6.19 4.17
N PRO A 163 6.30 -5.33 4.67
CA PRO A 163 6.52 -4.59 5.91
C PRO A 163 6.66 -5.49 7.16
N ASN A 164 6.09 -6.70 7.12
CA ASN A 164 6.21 -7.70 8.20
C ASN A 164 7.03 -8.94 7.74
N GLY A 165 7.88 -8.79 6.72
CA GLY A 165 8.64 -9.88 6.12
C GLY A 165 7.86 -10.68 5.06
N LEU A 166 8.48 -11.75 4.56
CA LEU A 166 8.00 -12.50 3.38
C LEU A 166 6.66 -13.21 3.61
N ILE A 167 6.20 -13.36 4.86
CA ILE A 167 4.92 -14.00 5.18
C ILE A 167 3.72 -13.26 4.56
N ASP A 168 3.85 -11.94 4.37
CA ASP A 168 2.82 -11.04 3.86
C ASP A 168 2.87 -10.87 2.33
N LEU A 169 3.78 -11.56 1.66
CA LEU A 169 4.02 -11.42 0.22
C LEU A 169 2.98 -12.19 -0.62
N TRP A 170 2.52 -13.34 -0.14
CA TRP A 170 1.63 -14.24 -0.90
C TRP A 170 0.38 -13.55 -1.47
N PRO A 171 -0.39 -12.74 -0.71
CA PRO A 171 -1.58 -12.08 -1.26
C PRO A 171 -1.25 -11.16 -2.44
N GLN A 172 -0.13 -10.45 -2.38
CA GLN A 172 0.27 -9.52 -3.42
C GLN A 172 0.62 -10.27 -4.70
N ILE A 173 1.44 -11.31 -4.59
CA ILE A 173 1.83 -12.15 -5.72
C ILE A 173 0.62 -12.90 -6.28
N TYR A 174 -0.27 -13.40 -5.42
CA TYR A 174 -1.51 -14.04 -5.86
C TYR A 174 -2.39 -13.10 -6.71
N LEU A 175 -2.46 -11.81 -6.36
CA LEU A 175 -3.17 -10.83 -7.20
C LEU A 175 -2.47 -10.58 -8.53
N LEU A 176 -1.15 -10.81 -8.62
CA LEU A 176 -0.40 -10.71 -9.87
C LEU A 176 -0.57 -11.95 -10.73
N ASP A 177 -0.40 -13.16 -10.21
CA ASP A 177 -0.27 -14.38 -11.04
C ASP A 177 -1.27 -15.50 -10.71
N GLN A 178 -2.23 -15.24 -9.82
CA GLN A 178 -3.25 -16.21 -9.39
C GLN A 178 -2.69 -17.47 -8.69
N GLY A 179 -1.49 -17.37 -8.14
CA GLY A 179 -0.86 -18.42 -7.33
C GLY A 179 0.01 -19.39 -8.15
N GLU A 180 0.47 -18.99 -9.32
CA GLU A 180 1.38 -19.77 -10.17
C GLU A 180 2.73 -19.99 -9.47
N ARG A 181 3.35 -18.94 -8.92
CA ARG A 181 4.69 -18.98 -8.33
C ARG A 181 4.68 -19.37 -6.85
N LEU A 182 3.81 -18.72 -6.06
CA LEU A 182 3.75 -18.93 -4.60
C LEU A 182 2.63 -19.86 -4.12
N GLY A 183 1.84 -20.43 -5.04
CA GLY A 183 0.77 -21.38 -4.76
C GLY A 183 -0.62 -20.75 -4.60
N LYS A 184 -1.67 -21.57 -4.74
CA LYS A 184 -3.08 -21.10 -4.80
C LYS A 184 -3.71 -20.77 -3.44
N THR A 185 -3.10 -21.19 -2.33
CA THR A 185 -3.62 -20.98 -0.97
C THR A 185 -2.54 -20.48 -0.03
N ILE A 186 -2.94 -19.61 0.91
CA ILE A 186 -2.04 -19.11 1.96
C ILE A 186 -1.49 -20.24 2.83
N THR A 187 -2.28 -21.28 3.07
CA THR A 187 -1.84 -22.46 3.85
C THR A 187 -0.70 -23.18 3.15
N ALA A 188 -0.83 -23.47 1.84
CA ALA A 188 0.23 -24.11 1.08
C ALA A 188 1.51 -23.25 1.02
N TYR A 189 1.36 -21.94 0.89
CA TYR A 189 2.49 -21.01 0.95
C TYR A 189 3.21 -21.07 2.31
N ARG A 190 2.44 -21.00 3.40
CA ARG A 190 2.96 -21.09 4.78
C ARG A 190 3.66 -22.41 5.04
N ASP A 191 3.06 -23.53 4.67
CA ASP A 191 3.64 -24.86 4.88
C ASP A 191 4.91 -25.06 4.05
N ARG A 192 4.96 -24.47 2.85
CA ARG A 192 6.12 -24.55 1.96
C ARG A 192 7.30 -23.76 2.51
N TYR A 193 7.10 -22.51 2.91
CA TYR A 193 8.20 -21.57 3.20
C TYR A 193 8.40 -21.23 4.69
N PHE A 194 7.49 -21.62 5.57
CA PHE A 194 7.54 -21.24 6.98
C PHE A 194 7.36 -22.46 7.89
N VAL A 195 7.82 -22.32 9.13
CA VAL A 195 7.62 -23.27 10.21
C VAL A 195 6.69 -22.61 11.21
N PRO A 196 5.63 -23.30 11.65
CA PRO A 196 4.74 -22.77 12.67
C PRO A 196 5.50 -22.60 13.99
N GLY A 197 5.48 -21.38 14.53
CA GLY A 197 6.00 -21.05 15.85
C GLY A 197 4.92 -21.21 16.93
N GLU A 198 4.72 -20.17 17.73
CA GLU A 198 3.74 -20.17 18.82
C GLU A 198 2.30 -20.36 18.32
N ARG A 199 1.53 -21.17 19.06
CA ARG A 199 0.15 -21.54 18.75
C ARG A 199 -0.74 -21.26 19.95
N SER A 200 -1.96 -20.78 19.71
CA SER A 200 -3.07 -20.86 20.68
C SER A 200 -4.22 -21.61 20.03
N GLY A 201 -4.52 -22.80 20.54
CA GLY A 201 -5.43 -23.76 19.92
C GLY A 201 -4.98 -24.15 18.50
N HIS A 202 -5.89 -24.04 17.52
CA HIS A 202 -5.62 -24.33 16.11
C HIS A 202 -4.97 -23.17 15.34
N VAL A 203 -4.76 -22.02 15.98
CA VAL A 203 -4.24 -20.80 15.32
C VAL A 203 -2.75 -20.63 15.63
N VAL A 204 -1.93 -20.54 14.58
CA VAL A 204 -0.49 -20.23 14.66
C VAL A 204 -0.32 -18.72 14.56
N TYR A 205 0.22 -18.08 15.60
CA TYR A 205 0.38 -16.63 15.69
C TYR A 205 1.71 -16.14 15.12
N ASN A 206 2.75 -16.98 15.24
CA ASN A 206 4.08 -16.65 14.77
C ASN A 206 4.54 -17.69 13.75
N TRP A 207 5.06 -17.24 12.62
CA TRP A 207 5.61 -18.08 11.57
C TRP A 207 7.09 -17.76 11.42
N LYS A 208 7.94 -18.76 11.63
CA LYS A 208 9.39 -18.62 11.45
C LYS A 208 9.75 -19.01 10.02
N GLN A 209 10.48 -18.15 9.33
CA GLN A 209 10.95 -18.42 7.97
C GLN A 209 11.93 -19.61 7.98
N LYS A 210 11.79 -20.55 7.04
CA LYS A 210 12.80 -21.61 6.86
C LYS A 210 14.07 -21.01 6.25
N LYS A 211 15.22 -21.63 6.51
CA LYS A 211 16.54 -21.12 6.14
C LYS A 211 16.67 -20.75 4.64
N GLU A 212 16.13 -21.58 3.75
CA GLU A 212 16.22 -21.41 2.29
C GLU A 212 15.01 -20.70 1.68
N SER A 213 14.04 -20.26 2.51
CA SER A 213 12.79 -19.73 1.97
C SER A 213 12.96 -18.38 1.29
N GLU A 214 13.91 -17.57 1.73
CA GLU A 214 14.17 -16.27 1.13
C GLU A 214 14.55 -16.40 -0.33
N ASP A 215 15.66 -17.10 -0.59
CA ASP A 215 16.21 -17.31 -1.92
C ASP A 215 15.18 -17.98 -2.83
N ARG A 216 14.49 -19.00 -2.34
CA ARG A 216 13.45 -19.70 -3.12
C ARG A 216 12.24 -18.83 -3.44
N ILE A 217 11.87 -17.91 -2.56
CA ILE A 217 10.78 -16.96 -2.84
C ILE A 217 11.25 -15.96 -3.88
N TYR A 218 12.47 -15.43 -3.75
CA TYR A 218 13.04 -14.46 -4.70
C TYR A 218 13.20 -15.07 -6.09
N GLU A 219 13.81 -16.25 -6.21
CA GLU A 219 13.90 -17.00 -7.48
C GLU A 219 12.52 -17.22 -8.10
N ALA A 220 11.51 -17.53 -7.28
CA ALA A 220 10.16 -17.80 -7.79
C ALA A 220 9.44 -16.56 -8.32
N ILE A 221 9.83 -15.34 -7.91
CA ILE A 221 9.15 -14.10 -8.33
C ILE A 221 10.03 -13.18 -9.19
N GLU A 222 11.28 -13.57 -9.44
CA GLU A 222 12.29 -12.76 -10.15
C GLU A 222 11.78 -12.30 -11.52
N ASP A 223 11.07 -13.17 -12.23
CA ASP A 223 10.53 -12.90 -13.56
C ASP A 223 9.41 -11.86 -13.58
N LEU A 224 8.70 -11.68 -12.45
CA LEU A 224 7.58 -10.74 -12.33
C LEU A 224 7.88 -9.53 -11.46
N ALA A 225 9.02 -9.47 -10.77
CA ALA A 225 9.36 -8.39 -9.85
C ALA A 225 10.53 -7.56 -10.36
N VAL A 226 10.37 -6.24 -10.38
CA VAL A 226 11.46 -5.29 -10.62
C VAL A 226 11.72 -4.54 -9.34
N SER A 227 12.91 -4.71 -8.77
CA SER A 227 13.35 -4.00 -7.57
C SER A 227 14.55 -3.12 -7.90
N MET A 228 14.52 -1.86 -7.46
CA MET A 228 15.62 -0.90 -7.62
C MET A 228 15.66 0.01 -6.40
N LYS A 229 16.86 0.26 -5.87
CA LYS A 229 17.07 1.27 -4.82
C LYS A 229 17.36 2.61 -5.45
N SER A 230 16.91 3.69 -4.81
CA SER A 230 17.19 5.05 -5.30
C SER A 230 18.68 5.37 -5.31
N SER A 231 19.45 4.85 -4.36
CA SER A 231 20.91 4.98 -4.29
C SER A 231 21.66 4.47 -5.51
N ASP A 232 21.08 3.52 -6.23
CA ASP A 232 21.77 2.84 -7.34
C ASP A 232 21.64 3.66 -8.64
N TRP A 233 20.74 4.65 -8.68
CA TRP A 233 20.34 5.35 -9.91
C TRP A 233 20.26 6.88 -9.77
N LEU A 234 20.26 7.41 -8.54
CA LEU A 234 20.18 8.85 -8.26
C LEU A 234 21.35 9.28 -7.37
N ASP A 235 22.02 10.36 -7.77
CA ASP A 235 22.95 11.08 -6.89
C ASP A 235 22.15 11.85 -5.83
N LEU A 236 21.84 11.17 -4.73
CA LEU A 236 21.16 11.76 -3.58
C LEU A 236 22.18 12.46 -2.67
N PRO A 237 21.86 13.65 -2.12
CA PRO A 237 22.69 14.26 -1.09
C PRO A 237 22.71 13.37 0.16
N GLU A 238 23.75 13.51 0.98
CA GLU A 238 23.88 12.73 2.21
C GLU A 238 22.68 12.97 3.14
N ARG A 239 22.07 11.88 3.60
CA ARG A 239 20.95 11.94 4.54
C ARG A 239 21.46 12.34 5.92
N PHE A 240 21.08 13.53 6.37
CA PHE A 240 21.37 14.00 7.73
C PHE A 240 20.16 13.79 8.65
N ASP A 241 20.24 12.82 9.56
CA ASP A 241 19.20 12.57 10.57
C ASP A 241 19.50 13.36 11.86
N ARG A 242 18.64 14.32 12.21
CA ARG A 242 18.74 15.09 13.47
C ARG A 242 17.71 14.61 14.49
N SER A 243 18.19 13.95 15.54
CA SER A 243 17.36 13.57 16.70
C SER A 243 17.36 14.68 17.75
N ILE A 244 16.22 15.29 18.02
CA ILE A 244 16.05 16.35 19.03
C ILE A 244 15.30 15.78 20.24
N PRO A 245 15.97 15.52 21.38
CA PRO A 245 15.31 15.06 22.59
C PRO A 245 14.54 16.21 23.24
N ILE A 246 13.23 16.05 23.41
CA ILE A 246 12.35 17.06 23.99
C ILE A 246 12.00 16.69 25.43
N LYS A 247 12.21 17.63 26.36
CA LYS A 247 11.82 17.47 27.75
C LYS A 247 10.42 18.06 27.96
N LEU A 248 9.48 17.23 28.42
CA LEU A 248 8.17 17.70 28.86
C LEU A 248 8.33 18.64 30.06
N ASN A 249 7.51 19.70 30.12
CA ASN A 249 7.41 20.55 31.29
C ASN A 249 6.87 19.75 32.50
N ASP A 250 7.06 20.29 33.71
CA ASP A 250 6.76 19.55 34.94
C ASP A 250 5.27 19.17 35.05
N ASN A 251 4.37 20.05 34.61
CA ASN A 251 2.93 19.81 34.60
C ASN A 251 2.54 18.66 33.67
N ALA A 252 3.03 18.67 32.43
CA ALA A 252 2.78 17.62 31.45
C ALA A 252 3.40 16.29 31.88
N ARG A 253 4.60 16.33 32.46
CA ARG A 253 5.27 15.13 32.99
C ARG A 253 4.51 14.53 34.17
N ALA A 254 3.97 15.36 35.07
CA ALA A 254 3.16 14.91 36.19
C ALA A 254 1.87 14.23 35.72
N LEU A 255 1.14 14.87 34.79
CA LEU A 255 -0.05 14.28 34.18
C LEU A 255 0.26 12.96 33.46
N TYR A 256 1.38 12.88 32.75
CA TYR A 256 1.81 11.66 32.06
C TYR A 256 2.01 10.50 33.04
N LYS A 257 2.75 10.74 34.13
CA LYS A 257 2.98 9.74 35.18
C LYS A 257 1.71 9.36 35.92
N GLN A 258 0.82 10.31 36.14
CA GLN A 258 -0.48 10.06 36.76
C GLN A 258 -1.31 9.11 35.88
N LEU A 259 -1.43 9.39 34.59
CA LEU A 259 -2.17 8.54 33.67
C LEU A 259 -1.58 7.13 33.58
N GLU A 260 -0.26 7.03 33.51
CA GLU A 260 0.45 5.75 33.52
C GLU A 260 0.10 4.92 34.77
N ARG A 261 0.12 5.55 35.93
CA ARG A 261 -0.23 4.91 37.20
C ARG A 261 -1.71 4.54 37.26
N ASP A 262 -2.61 5.44 36.89
CA ASP A 262 -4.07 5.26 37.01
C ASP A 262 -4.59 4.16 36.09
N LEU A 263 -4.00 3.98 34.91
CA LEU A 263 -4.35 2.89 33.99
C LEU A 263 -3.73 1.55 34.38
N LEU A 264 -2.61 1.53 35.12
CA LEU A 264 -1.97 0.30 35.59
C LEU A 264 -2.51 -0.17 36.96
N LEU A 265 -2.93 0.75 37.82
CA LEU A 265 -3.47 0.48 39.17
C LEU A 265 -4.56 -0.61 39.19
N PRO A 266 -5.59 -0.58 38.31
CA PRO A 266 -6.64 -1.60 38.28
C PRO A 266 -6.15 -3.00 37.91
N TYR A 267 -4.92 -3.12 37.40
CA TYR A 267 -4.33 -4.37 36.92
C TYR A 267 -3.08 -4.77 37.71
N GLN A 268 -2.84 -4.19 38.90
CA GLN A 268 -1.71 -4.60 39.74
C GLN A 268 -1.85 -6.05 40.23
N ASP A 269 -3.08 -6.56 40.37
CA ASP A 269 -3.39 -7.91 40.84
C ASP A 269 -3.84 -8.88 39.72
N ALA A 270 -3.77 -8.47 38.45
CA ALA A 270 -4.19 -9.27 37.29
C ALA A 270 -3.15 -9.18 36.16
N ASP A 271 -3.02 -10.25 35.36
CA ASP A 271 -2.15 -10.21 34.18
C ASP A 271 -2.59 -9.08 33.24
N VAL A 272 -1.66 -8.15 32.95
CA VAL A 272 -1.93 -7.03 32.03
C VAL A 272 -2.14 -7.58 30.62
N VAL A 273 -3.39 -7.59 30.16
CA VAL A 273 -3.74 -8.04 28.81
C VAL A 273 -3.20 -7.05 27.77
N ALA A 274 -2.78 -7.55 26.61
CA ALA A 274 -2.22 -6.73 25.51
C ALA A 274 -3.14 -5.57 25.06
N SER A 275 -4.46 -5.72 25.19
CA SER A 275 -5.44 -4.66 24.92
C SER A 275 -5.25 -3.45 25.84
N THR A 276 -5.04 -3.67 27.15
CA THR A 276 -4.81 -2.63 28.14
C THR A 276 -3.49 -1.91 27.88
N ALA A 277 -2.42 -2.66 27.60
CA ALA A 277 -1.11 -2.10 27.28
C ALA A 277 -1.12 -1.23 26.01
N ALA A 278 -1.90 -1.63 24.98
CA ALA A 278 -2.04 -0.86 23.75
C ALA A 278 -2.82 0.45 23.97
N VAL A 279 -3.89 0.43 24.77
CA VAL A 279 -4.65 1.64 25.13
C VAL A 279 -3.77 2.62 25.91
N LEU A 280 -3.05 2.12 26.92
CA LEU A 280 -2.11 2.92 27.69
C LEU A 280 -1.04 3.55 26.80
N SER A 281 -0.35 2.74 25.98
CA SER A 281 0.70 3.23 25.09
C SER A 281 0.20 4.31 24.13
N ASN A 282 -1.00 4.14 23.57
CA ASN A 282 -1.60 5.14 22.69
C ASN A 282 -1.91 6.46 23.41
N LYS A 283 -2.46 6.41 24.63
CA LYS A 283 -2.78 7.62 25.40
C LYS A 283 -1.52 8.35 25.88
N LEU A 284 -0.50 7.61 26.30
CA LEU A 284 0.81 8.18 26.63
C LEU A 284 1.48 8.82 25.41
N LEU A 285 1.40 8.18 24.23
CA LEU A 285 1.92 8.74 22.98
C LEU A 285 1.20 10.03 22.57
N GLN A 286 -0.12 10.08 22.74
CA GLN A 286 -0.94 11.29 22.54
C GLN A 286 -0.50 12.42 23.47
N MET A 287 -0.39 12.14 24.77
CA MET A 287 0.10 13.12 25.76
C MET A 287 1.50 13.63 25.44
N ALA A 288 2.44 12.74 25.12
CA ALA A 288 3.79 13.12 24.72
C ALA A 288 3.83 13.93 23.41
N SER A 289 2.77 13.86 22.61
CA SER A 289 2.60 14.64 21.38
C SER A 289 1.88 15.97 21.60
N GLY A 290 1.43 16.26 22.83
CA GLY A 290 0.85 17.56 23.20
C GLY A 290 -0.67 17.60 23.27
N ALA A 291 -1.39 16.56 22.83
CA ALA A 291 -2.86 16.56 22.83
C ALA A 291 -3.44 15.16 23.05
N VAL A 292 -4.53 15.08 23.83
CA VAL A 292 -5.27 13.84 24.10
C VAL A 292 -6.67 13.93 23.49
N TYR A 293 -7.12 12.85 22.86
CA TYR A 293 -8.46 12.76 22.29
C TYR A 293 -9.38 12.00 23.24
N ASP A 294 -10.58 12.52 23.48
CA ASP A 294 -11.65 11.78 24.16
C ASP A 294 -12.39 10.83 23.18
N GLU A 295 -13.39 10.09 23.68
CA GLU A 295 -14.16 9.13 22.90
C GLU A 295 -15.08 9.79 21.85
N GLU A 296 -15.42 11.08 22.03
CA GLU A 296 -16.22 11.88 21.10
C GLU A 296 -15.35 12.69 20.12
N LYS A 297 -14.03 12.42 20.09
CA LYS A 297 -13.01 13.16 19.31
C LYS A 297 -12.81 14.61 19.74
N GLY A 298 -13.26 14.98 20.94
CA GLY A 298 -12.84 16.23 21.58
C GLY A 298 -11.33 16.22 21.84
N VAL A 299 -10.69 17.37 21.61
CA VAL A 299 -9.24 17.54 21.74
C VAL A 299 -8.93 18.30 23.00
N LYS A 300 -8.14 17.69 23.89
CA LYS A 300 -7.58 18.36 25.06
C LYS A 300 -6.10 18.61 24.86
N LEU A 301 -5.73 19.89 24.70
CA LEU A 301 -4.34 20.33 24.61
C LEU A 301 -3.66 20.24 25.99
N ILE A 302 -2.42 19.76 25.99
CA ILE A 302 -1.60 19.53 27.19
C ILE A 302 -0.33 20.40 27.16
N HIS A 303 0.37 20.46 26.03
CA HIS A 303 1.58 21.28 25.84
C HIS A 303 1.95 21.40 24.36
N ASP A 304 2.81 22.36 24.02
CA ASP A 304 3.31 22.59 22.65
C ASP A 304 4.79 22.24 22.46
N ALA A 305 5.44 21.61 23.44
CA ALA A 305 6.89 21.33 23.44
C ALA A 305 7.50 20.68 22.17
N LYS A 306 6.70 19.96 21.35
CA LYS A 306 7.16 19.46 20.04
C LYS A 306 7.12 20.53 18.94
N LEU A 307 6.12 21.39 18.95
CA LEU A 307 6.02 22.53 18.05
C LEU A 307 7.13 23.53 18.37
N ASP A 308 7.34 23.84 19.65
CA ASP A 308 8.40 24.75 20.12
C ASP A 308 9.81 24.30 19.71
N ALA A 309 10.04 22.99 19.54
CA ALA A 309 11.33 22.44 19.14
C ALA A 309 11.54 22.38 17.62
N LEU A 310 10.48 22.63 16.83
CA LEU A 310 10.52 22.69 15.37
C LEU A 310 10.69 24.11 14.83
N GLU A 311 10.39 25.13 15.65
CA GLU A 311 10.69 26.55 15.38
C GLU A 311 12.18 26.87 15.62
#